data_AF-A0A922M4H7-F1
#
_entry.id   AF-A0A922M4H7-F1
#
_cell.length_a   1.000
_cell.length_b   1.000
_cell.length_c   1.000
_cell.angle_alpha   90.00
_cell.angle_beta   90.00
_cell.angle_gamma   90.00
#
_symmetry.space_group_name_H-M   'P 1'
#
loop_
_entity.id
_entity.type
_entity.pdbx_description
1 polymer ?
#
loop_
_entity_poly.entity_id
_entity_poly.type
_entity_poly.pdbx_seq_one_letter_code
_entity_poly.pdbx_strand_id
1 'polypeptide(L)'
;MSMSAFLQKCCASAYCGVLKVRIPLRSFHTFKMADKPTDYSTANGFESKTPFLIGVAGGTASGKSTVCQRIMEKLGQQHKEQTERRVVCISQDSFYRTLTPSERLRAERGQFNFDHPDAFDDKKLLAILKDILAGKKVEIPEYDYITNSISPHRSHTIYPADVVLIEGILVFYFPEVRELFHMKLFVDTDSDTRLARRVAIDLIVHHIWDIMYKKRSSPPKIVNGCNGHQEVDETNGRRMSGSSEDTLSR
;
A
#
# COMPACT_ATOMS: atom_id res chain seq x y z
N MET A 1 10.99 28.83 -14.93
CA MET A 1 10.39 28.14 -16.10
C MET A 1 8.94 27.81 -15.75
N SER A 2 7.98 28.20 -16.60
CA SER A 2 6.58 27.83 -16.38
C SER A 2 6.43 26.30 -16.37
N MET A 3 5.59 25.78 -15.46
CA MET A 3 5.30 24.35 -15.33
C MET A 3 4.75 23.76 -16.64
N SER A 4 4.12 24.58 -17.50
CA SER A 4 3.67 24.17 -18.84
C SER A 4 4.85 23.89 -19.79
N ALA A 5 5.90 24.71 -19.76
CA ALA A 5 7.09 24.54 -20.58
C ALA A 5 7.96 23.35 -20.14
N PHE A 6 7.84 22.93 -18.87
CA PHE A 6 8.55 21.78 -18.32
C PHE A 6 7.92 20.44 -18.72
N LEU A 7 6.58 20.35 -18.71
CA LEU A 7 5.85 19.16 -19.19
C LEU A 7 6.12 18.88 -20.67
N GLN A 8 6.27 19.94 -21.47
CA GLN A 8 6.59 19.84 -22.90
C GLN A 8 8.03 19.35 -23.16
N LYS A 9 8.99 19.71 -22.28
CA LYS A 9 10.40 19.24 -22.37
C LYS A 9 10.61 17.83 -21.83
N CYS A 10 9.82 17.37 -20.86
CA CYS A 10 9.87 15.98 -20.37
C CYS A 10 9.50 14.92 -21.43
N CYS A 11 8.96 15.34 -22.58
CA CYS A 11 8.61 14.47 -23.71
C CYS A 11 9.81 14.13 -24.61
N ALA A 12 10.90 14.89 -24.55
CA ALA A 12 12.05 14.69 -25.42
C ALA A 12 13.25 14.15 -24.62
N SER A 13 13.68 12.93 -24.98
CA SER A 13 14.88 12.23 -24.50
C SER A 13 14.73 11.40 -23.21
N ALA A 14 14.54 10.09 -23.43
CA ALA A 14 15.00 9.05 -22.50
C ALA A 14 15.33 7.80 -23.32
N TYR A 15 16.57 7.73 -23.81
CA TYR A 15 17.20 6.49 -24.29
C TYR A 15 18.17 6.00 -23.21
N CYS A 16 17.86 4.88 -22.55
CA CYS A 16 18.84 3.88 -22.12
C CYS A 16 18.10 2.63 -21.61
N GLY A 17 18.64 1.44 -21.91
CA GLY A 17 17.93 0.17 -21.88
C GLY A 17 17.78 -0.49 -20.52
N VAL A 18 16.64 -1.19 -20.35
CA VAL A 18 16.42 -2.56 -19.84
C VAL A 18 14.90 -2.68 -19.57
N LEU A 19 14.27 -3.67 -20.21
CA LEU A 19 12.84 -4.04 -20.18
C LEU A 19 11.79 -2.94 -20.45
N LYS A 20 11.32 -2.92 -21.70
CA LYS A 20 10.43 -1.92 -22.30
C LYS A 20 8.95 -2.25 -22.00
N VAL A 21 8.44 -1.91 -20.81
CA VAL A 21 6.97 -1.78 -20.63
C VAL A 21 6.57 -0.42 -21.21
N ARG A 22 6.29 -0.41 -22.52
CA ARG A 22 5.79 0.75 -23.25
C ARG A 22 4.34 0.96 -22.80
N ILE A 23 4.11 1.80 -21.80
CA ILE A 23 2.77 2.36 -21.57
C ILE A 23 2.52 3.28 -22.77
N PRO A 24 1.61 2.96 -23.71
CA PRO A 24 1.35 3.83 -24.84
C PRO A 24 0.88 5.18 -24.31
N LEU A 25 1.50 6.27 -24.79
CA LEU A 25 1.17 7.66 -24.47
C LEU A 25 -0.27 8.07 -24.83
N ARG A 26 -1.10 7.16 -25.34
CA ARG A 26 -2.51 7.40 -25.69
C ARG A 26 -3.46 7.40 -24.48
N SER A 27 -3.02 6.98 -23.29
CA SER A 27 -3.94 6.78 -22.15
C SER A 27 -3.88 7.85 -21.05
N PHE A 28 -3.10 8.92 -21.20
CA PHE A 28 -3.19 10.07 -20.30
C PHE A 28 -4.31 11.02 -20.77
N HIS A 29 -5.52 10.79 -20.26
CA HIS A 29 -6.61 11.73 -20.45
C HIS A 29 -6.49 12.83 -19.39
N THR A 30 -5.86 13.94 -19.75
CA THR A 30 -5.96 15.17 -18.96
C THR A 30 -7.30 15.83 -19.26
N PHE A 31 -8.31 15.57 -18.44
CA PHE A 31 -9.52 16.39 -18.45
C PHE A 31 -9.19 17.71 -17.75
N LYS A 32 -8.99 18.77 -18.52
CA LYS A 32 -8.76 20.12 -18.00
C LYS A 32 -10.12 20.81 -17.91
N MET A 33 -10.77 20.88 -16.73
CA MET A 33 -11.86 21.84 -16.47
C MET A 33 -12.17 22.00 -14.98
N ALA A 34 -11.85 23.18 -14.46
CA ALA A 34 -12.70 24.16 -13.76
C ALA A 34 -11.69 25.17 -13.21
N ASP A 35 -11.65 26.38 -13.77
CA ASP A 35 -10.78 27.45 -13.25
C ASP A 35 -11.29 27.81 -11.84
N LYS A 36 -10.72 27.19 -10.81
CA LYS A 36 -10.80 27.75 -9.47
C LYS A 36 -10.03 29.07 -9.53
N PRO A 37 -10.65 30.21 -9.18
CA PRO A 37 -9.92 31.47 -9.09
C PRO A 37 -8.84 31.26 -8.04
N THR A 38 -7.61 31.09 -8.52
CA THR A 38 -6.42 31.01 -7.70
C THR A 38 -5.87 32.42 -7.71
N ASP A 39 -6.34 33.22 -6.76
CA ASP A 39 -5.78 34.56 -6.54
C ASP A 39 -4.37 34.39 -5.97
N TYR A 40 -3.39 34.30 -6.87
CA TYR A 40 -1.97 34.34 -6.52
C TYR A 40 -1.44 35.78 -6.52
N SER A 41 -2.31 36.80 -6.47
CA SER A 41 -1.88 38.19 -6.47
C SER A 41 -1.94 38.81 -5.08
N THR A 42 -0.77 39.27 -4.63
CA THR A 42 -0.57 40.31 -3.61
C THR A 42 -0.46 39.85 -2.14
N ALA A 43 0.70 39.33 -1.75
CA ALA A 43 1.21 39.55 -0.40
C ALA A 43 2.74 39.45 -0.35
N ASN A 44 3.40 40.59 -0.17
CA ASN A 44 4.78 40.65 0.27
C ASN A 44 4.84 40.27 1.75
N GLY A 45 5.52 39.16 2.09
CA GLY A 45 5.92 38.82 3.46
C GLY A 45 5.26 37.56 4.02
N PHE A 46 5.96 36.43 3.93
CA PHE A 46 5.73 35.22 4.74
C PHE A 46 4.29 34.67 4.81
N GLU A 47 3.54 34.65 3.71
CA GLU A 47 2.31 33.85 3.65
C GLU A 47 2.62 32.38 3.36
N SER A 48 2.14 31.48 4.22
CA SER A 48 2.21 30.04 4.00
C SER A 48 1.46 29.69 2.71
N LYS A 49 2.19 29.39 1.63
CA LYS A 49 1.58 28.96 0.36
C LYS A 49 0.66 27.77 0.63
N THR A 50 -0.62 27.91 0.32
CA THR A 50 -1.58 26.80 0.32
C THR A 50 -1.08 25.70 -0.62
N PRO A 51 -0.94 24.45 -0.16
CA PRO A 51 -0.47 23.35 -0.99
C PRO A 51 -1.35 23.07 -2.20
N PHE A 52 -0.73 22.75 -3.34
CA PHE A 52 -1.42 22.34 -4.56
C PHE A 52 -1.74 20.84 -4.53
N LEU A 53 -3.00 20.50 -4.24
CA LEU A 53 -3.50 19.12 -4.27
C LEU A 53 -3.74 18.59 -5.70
N ILE A 54 -3.15 17.44 -6.01
CA ILE A 54 -3.35 16.66 -7.24
C ILE A 54 -3.90 15.29 -6.87
N GLY A 55 -5.05 14.91 -7.41
CA GLY A 55 -5.57 13.57 -7.28
C GLY A 55 -5.14 12.70 -8.45
N VAL A 56 -4.78 11.44 -8.19
CA VAL A 56 -4.39 10.45 -9.20
C VAL A 56 -5.30 9.23 -9.02
N ALA A 57 -6.35 9.14 -9.84
CA ALA A 57 -7.30 8.05 -9.82
C ALA A 57 -7.05 7.04 -10.95
N GLY A 58 -7.70 5.89 -10.85
CA GLY A 58 -7.57 4.80 -11.81
C GLY A 58 -7.74 3.47 -11.11
N GLY A 59 -8.17 2.45 -11.85
CA GLY A 59 -8.44 1.19 -11.21
C GLY A 59 -7.19 0.46 -10.71
N THR A 60 -7.41 -0.59 -9.93
CA THR A 60 -6.36 -1.46 -9.42
C THR A 60 -5.42 -1.93 -10.54
N ALA A 61 -4.10 -1.94 -10.25
CA ALA A 61 -3.03 -2.32 -11.17
C ALA A 61 -2.90 -1.49 -12.47
N SER A 62 -3.51 -0.30 -12.54
CA SER A 62 -3.33 0.63 -13.67
C SER A 62 -1.95 1.31 -13.68
N GLY A 63 -1.30 1.44 -12.52
CA GLY A 63 0.02 2.06 -12.39
C GLY A 63 0.02 3.46 -11.76
N LYS A 64 -1.04 3.84 -11.03
CA LYS A 64 -1.12 5.11 -10.26
C LYS A 64 0.11 5.37 -9.41
N SER A 65 0.46 4.43 -8.52
CA SER A 65 1.61 4.56 -7.62
C SER A 65 2.92 4.68 -8.41
N THR A 66 3.06 4.00 -9.55
CA THR A 66 4.21 4.17 -10.46
C THR A 66 4.27 5.56 -11.10
N VAL A 67 3.12 6.13 -11.49
CA VAL A 67 3.05 7.50 -11.99
C VAL A 67 3.48 8.50 -10.91
N CYS A 68 2.94 8.37 -9.70
CA CYS A 68 3.33 9.21 -8.56
C CYS A 68 4.82 9.09 -8.23
N GLN A 69 5.35 7.86 -8.20
CA GLN A 69 6.77 7.60 -7.97
C GLN A 69 7.65 8.29 -9.01
N ARG A 70 7.30 8.18 -10.30
CA ARG A 70 8.05 8.85 -11.39
C ARG A 70 7.99 10.37 -11.31
N ILE A 71 6.87 10.94 -10.88
CA ILE A 71 6.75 12.39 -10.64
C ILE A 71 7.73 12.79 -9.53
N MET A 72 7.72 12.07 -8.41
CA MET A 72 8.63 12.30 -7.27
C MET A 72 10.10 12.17 -7.67
N GLU A 73 10.44 11.18 -8.50
CA GLU A 73 11.80 10.98 -9.04
C GLU A 73 12.24 12.15 -9.92
N LYS A 74 11.42 12.52 -10.91
CA LYS A 74 11.74 13.61 -11.85
C LYS A 74 11.88 14.97 -11.15
N LEU A 75 11.21 15.15 -10.02
CA LEU A 75 11.29 16.37 -9.20
C LEU A 75 12.39 16.29 -8.12
N GLY A 76 13.20 15.23 -8.12
CA GLY A 76 14.32 15.07 -7.19
C GLY A 76 13.90 14.97 -5.73
N GLN A 77 12.71 14.41 -5.45
CA GLN A 77 12.14 14.34 -4.10
C GLN A 77 12.42 13.01 -3.40
N GLN A 78 12.77 11.96 -4.14
CA GLN A 78 12.98 10.61 -3.60
C GLN A 78 14.07 10.55 -2.52
N HIS A 79 15.19 11.24 -2.74
CA HIS A 79 16.34 11.22 -1.84
C HIS A 79 16.33 12.35 -0.80
N LYS A 80 15.23 13.12 -0.72
CA LYS A 80 15.10 14.21 0.26
C LYS A 80 14.51 13.69 1.56
N GLU A 81 15.01 14.23 2.65
CA GLU A 81 14.43 14.08 3.98
C GLU A 81 12.97 14.54 3.99
N GLN A 82 12.15 13.89 4.82
CA GLN A 82 10.70 14.14 4.84
C GLN A 82 10.34 15.61 5.12
N THR A 83 11.15 16.30 5.91
CA THR A 83 10.99 17.73 6.25
C THR A 83 11.31 18.67 5.08
N GLU A 84 12.10 18.22 4.10
CA GLU A 84 12.55 19.04 2.96
C GLU A 84 11.79 18.73 1.66
N ARG A 85 10.94 17.69 1.69
CA ARG A 85 10.11 17.32 0.55
C ARG A 85 9.12 18.44 0.24
N ARG A 86 9.20 18.96 -0.98
CA ARG A 86 8.27 19.95 -1.53
C ARG A 86 7.09 19.28 -2.24
N VAL A 87 7.26 18.02 -2.62
CA VAL A 87 6.19 17.18 -3.15
C VAL A 87 6.07 15.95 -2.27
N VAL A 88 4.85 15.58 -1.91
CA VAL A 88 4.56 14.37 -1.13
C VAL A 88 3.48 13.55 -1.82
N CYS A 89 3.49 12.23 -1.60
CA CYS A 89 2.49 11.31 -2.13
C CYS A 89 1.84 10.55 -0.99
N ILE A 90 0.52 10.47 -1.00
CA ILE A 90 -0.31 9.79 0.00
C ILE A 90 -1.20 8.79 -0.72
N SER A 91 -1.27 7.56 -0.21
CA SER A 91 -2.21 6.55 -0.71
C SER A 91 -3.56 6.68 -0.01
N GLN A 92 -4.64 6.54 -0.78
CA GLN A 92 -6.01 6.44 -0.29
C GLN A 92 -6.21 5.22 0.62
N ASP A 93 -5.40 4.18 0.47
CA ASP A 93 -5.51 2.94 1.26
C ASP A 93 -5.25 3.20 2.76
N SER A 94 -4.48 4.23 3.11
CA SER A 94 -4.30 4.71 4.49
C SER A 94 -5.60 5.21 5.15
N PHE A 95 -6.69 5.31 4.39
CA PHE A 95 -7.99 5.78 4.83
C PHE A 95 -9.08 4.70 4.71
N TYR A 96 -8.72 3.42 4.66
CA TYR A 96 -9.69 2.38 5.00
C TYR A 96 -10.17 2.56 6.45
N ARG A 97 -11.46 2.33 6.67
CA ARG A 97 -12.01 2.32 8.03
C ARG A 97 -11.59 1.07 8.79
N THR A 98 -11.65 1.15 10.11
CA THR A 98 -11.50 -0.04 10.94
C THR A 98 -12.68 -0.99 10.73
N LEU A 99 -12.40 -2.24 10.38
CA LEU A 99 -13.41 -3.28 10.23
C LEU A 99 -13.94 -3.74 11.59
N THR A 100 -15.24 -4.01 11.65
CA THR A 100 -15.84 -4.72 12.80
C THR A 100 -15.31 -6.16 12.88
N PRO A 101 -15.43 -6.85 14.03
CA PRO A 101 -14.99 -8.25 14.14
C PRO A 101 -15.63 -9.17 13.08
N SER A 102 -16.91 -8.96 12.78
CA SER A 102 -17.63 -9.73 11.76
C SER A 102 -17.11 -9.47 10.33
N GLU A 103 -16.77 -8.22 10.02
CA GLU A 103 -16.21 -7.83 8.72
C GLU A 103 -14.78 -8.30 8.55
N ARG A 104 -13.99 -8.29 9.62
CA ARG A 104 -12.63 -8.85 9.61
C ARG A 104 -12.65 -10.33 9.25
N LEU A 105 -13.54 -11.11 9.87
CA LEU A 105 -13.71 -12.53 9.53
C LEU A 105 -14.13 -12.73 8.07
N ARG A 106 -14.96 -11.84 7.51
CA ARG A 106 -15.30 -11.87 6.08
C ARG A 106 -14.10 -11.51 5.20
N ALA A 107 -13.32 -10.51 5.58
CA ALA A 107 -12.12 -10.08 4.86
C ALA A 107 -11.07 -11.19 4.80
N GLU A 108 -10.83 -11.89 5.92
CA GLU A 108 -9.93 -13.06 5.99
C GLU A 108 -10.36 -14.20 5.04
N ARG A 109 -11.66 -14.30 4.76
CA ARG A 109 -12.23 -15.27 3.80
C ARG A 109 -12.32 -14.74 2.37
N GLY A 110 -11.83 -13.53 2.09
CA GLY A 110 -11.97 -12.86 0.78
C GLY A 110 -13.40 -12.45 0.43
N GLN A 111 -14.28 -12.32 1.43
CA GLN A 111 -15.71 -12.01 1.28
C GLN A 111 -16.06 -10.56 1.64
N PHE A 112 -15.06 -9.70 1.82
CA PHE A 112 -15.23 -8.27 2.05
C PHE A 112 -14.75 -7.49 0.83
N ASN A 113 -15.57 -6.55 0.35
CA ASN A 113 -15.24 -5.74 -0.81
C ASN A 113 -14.55 -4.44 -0.39
N PHE A 114 -13.22 -4.39 -0.51
CA PHE A 114 -12.43 -3.18 -0.25
C PHE A 114 -12.58 -2.11 -1.34
N ASP A 115 -13.10 -2.46 -2.51
CA ASP A 115 -13.35 -1.51 -3.61
C ASP A 115 -14.70 -0.80 -3.45
N HIS A 116 -15.46 -1.08 -2.37
CA HIS A 116 -16.71 -0.38 -2.09
C HIS A 116 -16.44 0.94 -1.35
N PRO A 117 -17.16 2.04 -1.67
CA PRO A 117 -17.02 3.32 -0.97
C PRO A 117 -17.11 3.21 0.56
N ASP A 118 -18.01 2.37 1.07
CA ASP A 118 -18.19 2.14 2.52
C ASP A 118 -16.97 1.50 3.21
N ALA A 119 -15.96 1.02 2.47
CA ALA A 119 -14.71 0.56 3.06
C ALA A 119 -13.82 1.73 3.52
N PHE A 120 -14.07 2.95 3.03
CA PHE A 120 -13.25 4.13 3.32
C PHE A 120 -13.82 4.97 4.46
N ASP A 121 -12.93 5.58 5.24
CA ASP A 121 -13.22 6.66 6.18
C ASP A 121 -13.01 7.99 5.45
N ASP A 122 -14.00 8.39 4.67
CA ASP A 122 -14.01 9.60 3.85
C ASP A 122 -13.93 10.87 4.71
N LYS A 123 -14.53 10.85 5.91
CA LYS A 123 -14.45 11.95 6.88
C LYS A 123 -13.03 12.17 7.36
N LYS A 124 -12.30 11.11 7.69
CA LYS A 124 -10.88 11.20 8.07
C LYS A 124 -10.02 11.68 6.91
N LEU A 125 -10.25 11.18 5.70
CA LEU A 125 -9.56 11.67 4.50
C LEU A 125 -9.81 13.17 4.30
N LEU A 126 -11.06 13.60 4.35
CA LEU A 126 -11.44 15.00 4.22
C LEU A 126 -10.77 15.90 5.28
N ALA A 127 -10.78 15.47 6.54
CA ALA A 127 -10.13 16.20 7.63
C ALA A 127 -8.63 16.36 7.40
N ILE A 128 -7.93 15.28 7.03
CA ILE A 128 -6.50 15.31 6.74
C ILE A 128 -6.19 16.24 5.55
N LEU A 129 -6.97 16.19 4.47
CA LEU A 129 -6.77 17.08 3.33
C LEU A 129 -6.99 18.56 3.70
N LYS A 130 -7.96 18.87 4.55
CA LYS A 130 -8.18 20.23 5.06
C LYS A 130 -7.03 20.70 5.94
N ASP A 131 -6.49 19.85 6.81
CA ASP A 131 -5.34 20.19 7.64
C ASP A 131 -4.07 20.40 6.81
N ILE A 132 -3.85 19.57 5.78
CA ILE A 132 -2.78 19.76 4.80
C ILE A 132 -2.93 21.11 4.10
N LEU A 133 -4.13 21.43 3.59
CA LEU A 133 -4.40 22.72 2.93
C LEU A 133 -4.17 23.92 3.85
N ALA A 134 -4.41 23.75 5.15
CA ALA A 134 -4.12 24.75 6.18
C ALA A 134 -2.63 24.81 6.58
N GLY A 135 -1.74 24.06 5.92
CA GLY A 135 -0.31 24.03 6.20
C GLY A 135 0.04 23.36 7.53
N LYS A 136 -0.83 22.49 8.06
CA LYS A 136 -0.55 21.76 9.29
C LYS A 136 0.22 20.49 9.01
N LYS A 137 1.10 20.13 9.95
CA LYS A 137 1.72 18.81 10.02
C LYS A 137 0.63 17.77 10.33
N VAL A 138 0.61 16.66 9.60
CA VAL A 138 -0.34 15.56 9.84
C VAL A 138 0.37 14.21 9.93
N GLU A 139 -0.20 13.30 10.70
CA GLU A 139 0.23 11.90 10.80
C GLU A 139 -0.76 11.01 10.05
N ILE A 140 -0.25 10.22 9.11
CA ILE A 140 -1.07 9.32 8.31
C ILE A 140 -0.67 7.88 8.64
N PRO A 141 -1.59 7.03 9.12
CA PRO A 141 -1.24 5.67 9.46
C PRO A 141 -0.97 4.84 8.20
N GLU A 142 -0.11 3.84 8.32
CA GLU A 142 0.13 2.88 7.25
C GLU A 142 -0.99 1.84 7.18
N TYR A 143 -1.41 1.50 5.97
CA TYR A 143 -2.26 0.35 5.75
C TYR A 143 -1.42 -0.93 5.64
N ASP A 144 -1.83 -1.95 6.39
CA ASP A 144 -1.20 -3.25 6.39
C ASP A 144 -2.00 -4.24 5.53
N TYR A 145 -1.48 -4.51 4.33
CA TYR A 145 -2.08 -5.43 3.37
C TYR A 145 -2.07 -6.91 3.82
N ILE A 146 -1.25 -7.25 4.82
CA ILE A 146 -1.20 -8.60 5.37
C ILE A 146 -2.40 -8.83 6.29
N THR A 147 -2.62 -7.88 7.20
CA THR A 147 -3.67 -7.99 8.21
C THR A 147 -4.99 -7.35 7.78
N ASN A 148 -5.02 -6.75 6.58
CA ASN A 148 -6.13 -5.96 6.05
C ASN A 148 -6.63 -4.91 7.06
N SER A 149 -5.68 -4.18 7.67
CA SER A 149 -6.00 -3.24 8.75
C SER A 149 -5.07 -2.03 8.77
N ILE A 150 -5.53 -0.96 9.40
CA ILE A 150 -4.70 0.22 9.68
C ILE A 150 -3.73 -0.11 10.80
N SER A 151 -2.44 0.16 10.59
CA SER A 151 -1.42 -0.15 11.58
C SER A 151 -1.54 0.76 12.82
N PRO A 152 -1.53 0.20 14.04
CA PRO A 152 -1.58 0.99 15.28
C PRO A 152 -0.23 1.62 15.66
N HIS A 153 0.88 1.18 15.03
CA HIS A 153 2.23 1.55 15.42
C HIS A 153 3.05 2.19 14.28
N ARG A 154 2.52 2.16 13.05
CA ARG A 154 3.22 2.68 11.87
C ARG A 154 2.41 3.82 11.27
N SER A 155 3.03 4.98 11.21
CA SER A 155 2.53 6.16 10.52
C SER A 155 3.67 6.85 9.78
N HIS A 156 3.31 7.61 8.77
CA HIS A 156 4.21 8.55 8.11
C HIS A 156 3.73 9.98 8.36
N THR A 157 4.68 10.81 8.75
CA THR A 157 4.47 12.23 8.95
C THR A 157 4.48 12.97 7.61
N ILE A 158 3.48 13.81 7.39
CA ILE A 158 3.47 14.77 6.28
C ILE A 158 3.72 16.17 6.84
N TYR A 159 4.84 16.76 6.42
CA TYR A 159 5.18 18.15 6.67
C TYR A 159 4.55 19.05 5.60
N PRO A 160 4.39 20.37 5.88
CA PRO A 160 3.88 21.31 4.89
C PRO A 160 4.70 21.26 3.58
N ALA A 161 4.02 20.99 2.47
CA ALA A 161 4.61 20.78 1.16
C ALA A 161 3.97 21.71 0.11
N ASP A 162 4.67 21.99 -1.00
CA ASP A 162 4.10 22.80 -2.09
C ASP A 162 3.04 22.03 -2.89
N VAL A 163 3.25 20.72 -3.07
CA VAL A 163 2.40 19.87 -3.88
C VAL A 163 2.14 18.56 -3.14
N VAL A 164 0.90 18.10 -3.17
CA VAL A 164 0.48 16.86 -2.51
C VAL A 164 -0.26 16.02 -3.53
N LEU A 165 0.27 14.83 -3.81
CA LEU A 165 -0.33 13.82 -4.66
C LEU A 165 -1.15 12.87 -3.79
N ILE A 166 -2.44 12.69 -4.11
CA ILE A 166 -3.29 11.69 -3.48
C ILE A 166 -3.64 10.65 -4.52
N GLU A 167 -3.23 9.41 -4.33
CA GLU A 167 -3.47 8.33 -5.28
C GLU A 167 -4.39 7.25 -4.71
N GLY A 168 -5.29 6.71 -5.53
CA GLY A 168 -6.21 5.67 -5.08
C GLY A 168 -7.28 5.33 -6.11
N ILE A 169 -8.05 4.28 -5.83
CA ILE A 169 -9.09 3.79 -6.75
C ILE A 169 -10.35 4.64 -6.75
N LEU A 170 -10.65 5.32 -5.64
CA LEU A 170 -11.89 6.07 -5.40
C LEU A 170 -11.64 7.50 -4.89
N VAL A 171 -10.46 8.08 -5.15
CA VAL A 171 -10.09 9.43 -4.65
C VAL A 171 -11.09 10.51 -5.05
N PHE A 172 -11.76 10.34 -6.19
CA PHE A 172 -12.78 11.26 -6.68
C PHE A 172 -14.21 10.78 -6.44
N TYR A 173 -14.45 9.73 -5.66
CA TYR A 173 -15.81 9.23 -5.42
C TYR A 173 -16.64 10.22 -4.59
N PHE A 174 -16.11 10.65 -3.44
CA PHE A 174 -16.81 11.54 -2.51
C PHE A 174 -16.74 13.00 -2.98
N PRO A 175 -17.89 13.69 -3.17
CA PRO A 175 -17.91 15.06 -3.68
C PRO A 175 -17.07 16.05 -2.85
N GLU A 176 -17.19 16.03 -1.52
CA GLU A 176 -16.45 16.96 -0.66
C GLU A 176 -14.93 16.82 -0.79
N VAL A 177 -14.44 15.59 -0.91
CA VAL A 177 -13.01 15.30 -1.15
C VAL A 177 -12.62 15.70 -2.57
N ARG A 178 -13.45 15.36 -3.57
CA ARG A 178 -13.22 15.66 -4.98
C ARG A 178 -13.05 17.16 -5.23
N GLU A 179 -13.82 18.00 -4.54
CA GLU A 179 -13.78 19.46 -4.71
C GLU A 179 -12.53 20.12 -4.11
N LEU A 180 -11.76 19.43 -3.26
CA LEU A 180 -10.49 19.96 -2.74
C LEU A 180 -9.35 19.91 -3.77
N PHE A 181 -9.44 19.03 -4.78
CA PHE A 181 -8.36 18.87 -5.75
C PHE A 181 -8.29 20.02 -6.77
N HIS A 182 -7.10 20.57 -6.97
CA HIS A 182 -6.82 21.56 -8.00
C HIS A 182 -6.60 20.89 -9.37
N MET A 183 -6.08 19.65 -9.36
CA MET A 183 -5.88 18.86 -10.56
C MET A 183 -6.33 17.42 -10.34
N LYS A 184 -7.01 16.84 -11.34
CA LYS A 184 -7.54 15.49 -11.32
C LYS A 184 -6.93 14.70 -12.48
N LEU A 185 -6.14 13.67 -12.17
CA LEU A 185 -5.48 12.81 -13.15
C LEU A 185 -6.11 11.42 -13.11
N PHE A 186 -6.33 10.84 -14.29
CA PHE A 186 -6.79 9.47 -14.44
C PHE A 186 -5.74 8.64 -15.18
N VAL A 187 -5.28 7.58 -14.53
CA VAL A 187 -4.41 6.58 -15.14
C VAL A 187 -5.30 5.51 -15.77
N ASP A 188 -5.53 5.68 -17.07
CA ASP A 188 -6.31 4.74 -17.87
C ASP A 188 -5.41 3.62 -18.40
N THR A 189 -5.89 2.38 -18.30
CA THR A 189 -5.18 1.17 -18.73
C THR A 189 -6.22 0.10 -18.97
N ASP A 190 -6.07 -0.63 -20.09
CA ASP A 190 -6.97 -1.70 -20.48
C ASP A 190 -7.20 -2.70 -19.34
N SER A 191 -8.45 -3.16 -19.19
CA SER A 191 -8.85 -4.11 -18.15
C SER A 191 -8.00 -5.38 -18.16
N ASP A 192 -7.71 -5.89 -19.35
CA ASP A 192 -6.95 -7.14 -19.51
C ASP A 192 -5.50 -6.98 -19.08
N THR A 193 -4.91 -5.81 -19.40
CA THR A 193 -3.56 -5.46 -18.93
C THR A 193 -3.52 -5.34 -17.41
N ARG A 194 -4.54 -4.71 -16.81
CA ARG A 194 -4.66 -4.58 -15.36
C ARG A 194 -4.85 -5.93 -14.68
N LEU A 195 -5.69 -6.79 -15.23
CA LEU A 195 -5.92 -8.15 -14.74
C LEU A 195 -4.64 -8.97 -14.79
N ALA A 196 -3.93 -8.97 -15.92
CA ALA A 196 -2.66 -9.68 -16.06
C ALA A 196 -1.62 -9.21 -15.03
N ARG A 197 -1.52 -7.90 -14.80
CA ARG A 197 -0.63 -7.34 -13.76
C ARG A 197 -1.06 -7.73 -12.35
N ARG A 198 -2.36 -7.69 -12.05
CA ARG A 198 -2.90 -8.06 -10.74
C ARG A 198 -2.60 -9.53 -10.43
N VAL A 199 -2.86 -10.43 -11.38
CA VAL A 199 -2.54 -11.86 -11.23
C VAL A 199 -1.04 -12.05 -10.97
N ALA A 200 -0.16 -11.38 -11.73
CA ALA A 200 1.28 -11.49 -11.52
C ALA A 200 1.72 -10.98 -10.13
N ILE A 201 1.18 -9.84 -9.68
CA ILE A 201 1.45 -9.28 -8.34
C ILE A 201 1.01 -10.25 -7.25
N ASP A 202 -0.22 -10.77 -7.35
CA ASP A 202 -0.78 -11.64 -6.31
C ASP A 202 0.00 -12.97 -6.23
N LEU A 203 0.44 -13.53 -7.37
CA LEU A 203 1.30 -14.71 -7.39
C LEU A 203 2.66 -14.46 -6.72
N ILE A 204 3.28 -13.31 -6.99
CA ILE A 204 4.56 -12.94 -6.36
C ILE A 204 4.38 -12.76 -4.85
N VAL A 205 3.35 -12.02 -4.42
CA VAL A 205 3.06 -11.78 -3.00
C VAL A 205 2.77 -13.10 -2.29
N HIS A 206 1.95 -13.97 -2.87
CA HIS A 206 1.65 -15.29 -2.32
C HIS A 206 2.91 -16.16 -2.22
N HIS A 207 3.77 -16.16 -3.24
CA HIS A 207 5.01 -16.93 -3.22
C HIS A 207 6.01 -16.42 -2.17
N ILE A 208 6.15 -15.08 -2.03
CA ILE A 208 6.97 -14.47 -0.97
C ILE A 208 6.40 -14.82 0.41
N TRP A 209 5.07 -14.76 0.57
CA TRP A 209 4.39 -15.14 1.79
C TRP A 209 4.67 -16.59 2.19
N ASP A 210 4.55 -17.52 1.25
CA ASP A 210 4.86 -18.93 1.45
C ASP A 210 6.33 -19.13 1.90
N ILE A 211 7.28 -18.41 1.30
CA ILE A 211 8.69 -18.45 1.71
C ILE A 211 8.87 -17.90 3.13
N MET A 212 8.30 -16.75 3.43
CA MET A 212 8.53 -16.03 4.69
C MET A 212 7.86 -16.72 5.88
N TYR A 213 6.63 -17.22 5.70
CA TYR A 213 5.79 -17.66 6.81
C TYR A 213 5.62 -19.19 6.86
N LYS A 214 5.59 -19.88 5.72
CA LYS A 214 5.34 -21.34 5.71
C LYS A 214 6.60 -22.17 6.02
N LYS A 215 7.79 -21.69 5.63
CA LYS A 215 9.06 -22.37 5.95
C LYS A 215 9.55 -22.18 7.39
N ARG A 216 9.02 -21.21 8.14
CA ARG A 216 9.37 -20.98 9.56
C ARG A 216 8.49 -21.75 10.55
N SER A 217 7.42 -22.40 10.09
CA SER A 217 6.44 -23.10 10.95
C SER A 217 6.68 -24.61 11.10
N SER A 218 7.74 -25.18 10.53
CA SER A 218 8.13 -26.57 10.79
C SER A 218 9.25 -26.62 11.84
N PRO A 219 9.01 -27.14 13.06
CA PRO A 219 10.09 -27.41 13.99
C PRO A 219 11.02 -28.48 13.39
N PRO A 220 12.34 -28.44 13.66
CA PRO A 220 13.21 -29.54 13.30
C PRO A 220 12.67 -30.81 13.97
N LYS A 221 12.31 -31.82 13.16
CA LYS A 221 12.09 -33.16 13.68
C LYS A 221 13.43 -33.61 14.25
N ILE A 222 13.57 -33.63 15.58
CA ILE A 222 14.66 -34.34 16.24
C ILE A 222 14.43 -35.81 15.90
N VAL A 223 15.15 -36.30 14.90
CA VAL A 223 15.27 -37.73 14.65
C VAL A 223 16.16 -38.26 15.75
N ASN A 224 15.56 -38.89 16.77
CA ASN A 224 16.31 -39.71 17.71
C ASN A 224 16.88 -40.91 16.93
N GLY A 225 18.09 -40.74 16.40
CA GLY A 225 18.89 -41.81 15.85
C GLY A 225 19.42 -42.67 16.98
N CYS A 226 18.63 -43.66 17.40
CA CYS A 226 19.14 -44.82 18.12
C CYS A 226 18.73 -46.07 17.34
N ASN A 227 19.47 -46.39 16.29
CA ASN A 227 19.57 -47.76 15.80
C ASN A 227 20.92 -48.31 16.26
N GLY A 228 20.82 -49.37 17.04
CA GLY A 228 21.91 -49.93 17.81
C GLY A 228 22.88 -50.77 16.99
N HIS A 229 24.07 -50.91 17.57
CA HIS A 229 24.96 -52.04 17.39
C HIS A 229 25.70 -52.26 18.71
N GLN A 230 25.35 -53.35 19.41
CA GLN A 230 26.29 -54.25 20.10
C GLN A 230 25.51 -55.42 20.73
N GLU A 231 25.65 -56.61 20.14
CA GLU A 231 25.67 -57.87 20.87
C GLU A 231 26.87 -57.85 21.84
N VAL A 232 26.75 -58.36 23.08
CA VAL A 232 27.24 -59.69 23.53
C VAL A 232 26.77 -59.97 24.99
N ASP A 233 26.30 -61.20 25.18
CA ASP A 233 26.41 -62.14 26.31
C ASP A 233 25.87 -61.94 27.75
N GLU A 234 25.06 -62.95 28.09
CA GLU A 234 25.12 -63.88 29.23
C GLU A 234 25.03 -63.42 30.70
N THR A 235 24.03 -64.04 31.35
CA THR A 235 23.98 -64.60 32.71
C THR A 235 23.12 -63.93 33.78
N ASN A 236 22.23 -64.78 34.31
CA ASN A 236 21.73 -64.86 35.68
C ASN A 236 20.63 -63.91 36.17
N GLY A 237 19.40 -64.44 36.15
CA GLY A 237 18.77 -64.90 37.40
C GLY A 237 18.08 -63.85 38.28
N ARG A 238 16.74 -63.81 38.23
CA ARG A 238 15.83 -64.15 39.34
C ARG A 238 14.41 -63.63 39.09
N ARG A 239 13.54 -64.61 38.84
CA ARG A 239 12.17 -64.78 39.35
C ARG A 239 11.81 -63.85 40.53
N MET A 240 10.65 -63.19 40.46
CA MET A 240 9.51 -63.44 41.35
C MET A 240 8.28 -62.60 40.93
N SER A 241 7.17 -63.32 40.72
CA SER A 241 5.76 -63.02 41.09
C SER A 241 5.36 -61.58 41.42
N GLY A 242 4.20 -61.06 41.01
CA GLY A 242 3.00 -61.72 40.50
C GLY A 242 1.78 -60.80 40.67
N SER A 243 0.61 -61.43 40.56
CA SER A 243 -0.75 -60.98 40.90
C SER A 243 -1.46 -60.00 39.97
N SER A 244 -2.36 -60.60 39.16
CA SER A 244 -3.79 -60.32 38.97
C SER A 244 -4.21 -58.98 38.36
N GLU A 245 -4.96 -59.01 37.24
CA GLU A 245 -6.45 -58.99 37.21
C GLU A 245 -6.99 -57.71 37.87
N ASP A 246 -7.90 -56.91 37.32
CA ASP A 246 -8.79 -57.11 36.20
C ASP A 246 -9.54 -55.79 35.95
N THR A 247 -10.07 -55.66 34.73
CA THR A 247 -11.39 -55.08 34.42
C THR A 247 -11.66 -53.57 34.55
N LEU A 248 -11.86 -52.99 33.35
CA LEU A 248 -12.89 -52.02 32.92
C LEU A 248 -13.59 -51.14 33.97
N SER A 249 -13.56 -49.82 33.74
CA SER A 249 -14.68 -49.05 33.13
C SER A 249 -14.68 -47.57 33.54
N ARG A 250 -14.27 -46.68 32.64
CA ARG A 250 -14.97 -45.45 32.20
C ARG A 250 -14.14 -44.70 31.18
#